data_AF-A0A2N1UF73-F1
#
_entry.id   AF-A0A2N1UF73-F1
#
_cell.length_a   1.000
_cell.length_b   1.000
_cell.length_c   1.000
_cell.angle_alpha   90.00
_cell.angle_beta   90.00
_cell.angle_gamma   90.00
#
_symmetry.space_group_name_H-M   'P 1'
#
loop_
_entity.id
_entity.type
_entity.pdbx_description
1 polymer ?
#
loop_
_entity_poly.entity_id
_entity_poly.type
_entity_poly.pdbx_seq_one_letter_code
_entity_poly.pdbx_strand_id
1 'polypeptide(L)'
;MFLIDSILLAPLKGVVWLGEKLNETVDKELNDTGRIKEELMRLQLQFELDEISEAEYTKKESELLDRLDAIANAEENAKEMEM
;
A
#
# COMPACT_ATOMS: atom_id res chain seq x y z
N MET A 1 -8.62 -7.35 28.25
CA MET A 1 -8.43 -8.27 27.10
C MET A 1 -8.50 -7.41 25.83
N PHE A 2 -7.81 -7.81 24.76
CA PHE A 2 -7.63 -7.11 23.46
C PHE A 2 -6.37 -6.24 23.31
N LEU A 3 -5.22 -6.92 23.26
CA LEU A 3 -4.00 -6.45 22.56
C LEU A 3 -4.09 -6.69 21.04
N ILE A 4 -5.28 -7.04 20.52
CA ILE A 4 -5.49 -7.48 19.13
C ILE A 4 -5.80 -6.29 18.21
N ASP A 5 -6.47 -5.25 18.72
CA ASP A 5 -6.86 -4.07 17.92
C ASP A 5 -5.64 -3.29 17.40
N SER A 6 -4.51 -3.32 18.12
CA SER A 6 -3.30 -2.60 17.72
C SER A 6 -2.47 -3.33 16.65
N ILE A 7 -2.67 -4.64 16.49
CA ILE A 7 -1.99 -5.44 15.45
C ILE A 7 -2.73 -5.35 14.12
N LEU A 8 -4.06 -5.18 14.13
CA LEU A 8 -4.82 -4.93 12.90
C LEU A 8 -4.50 -3.58 12.27
N LEU A 9 -4.03 -2.61 13.07
CA LEU A 9 -3.51 -1.31 12.61
C LEU A 9 -1.99 -1.32 12.39
N ALA A 10 -1.29 -2.42 12.68
CA ALA A 10 0.13 -2.56 12.40
C ALA A 10 0.51 -2.51 10.90
N PRO A 11 -0.31 -2.99 9.93
CA PRO A 11 0.01 -2.80 8.51
C PRO A 11 0.00 -1.32 8.09
N LEU A 12 -0.81 -0.46 8.73
CA LEU A 12 -0.82 0.99 8.47
C LEU A 12 0.52 1.64 8.78
N LYS A 13 1.17 1.21 9.87
CA LYS A 13 2.52 1.69 10.22
C LYS A 13 3.58 1.19 9.24
N GLY A 14 3.37 0.03 8.62
CA GLY A 14 4.26 -0.52 7.59
C GLY A 14 4.22 0.30 6.29
N VAL A 15 3.02 0.71 5.84
CA VAL A 15 2.84 1.50 4.61
C VAL A 15 3.33 2.94 4.79
N VAL A 16 3.08 3.58 5.94
CA VAL A 16 3.59 4.93 6.24
C VAL A 16 5.13 4.93 6.36
N TRP A 17 5.72 3.92 7.00
CA TRP A 17 7.17 3.74 7.06
C TRP A 17 7.78 3.51 5.66
N LEU A 18 7.08 2.79 4.77
CA LEU A 18 7.47 2.66 3.35
C LEU A 18 7.34 3.99 2.60
N GLY A 19 6.30 4.77 2.86
CA GLY A 19 6.05 6.07 2.23
C GLY A 19 7.09 7.12 2.61
N GLU A 20 7.47 7.19 3.89
CA GLU A 20 8.55 8.07 4.36
C GLU A 20 9.91 7.70 3.77
N LYS A 21 10.17 6.40 3.54
CA LYS A 21 11.41 5.94 2.88
C LYS A 21 11.43 6.17 1.38
N LEU A 22 10.26 6.20 0.74
CA LEU A 22 10.12 6.43 -0.70
C LEU A 22 10.20 7.92 -1.07
N ASN A 23 9.88 8.82 -0.14
CA ASN A 23 9.86 10.27 -0.37
C ASN A 23 11.24 10.84 -0.75
N GLU A 24 12.33 10.12 -0.49
CA GLU A 24 13.69 10.51 -0.90
C GLU A 24 14.04 10.10 -2.35
N THR A 25 13.21 9.32 -3.05
CA THR A 25 13.51 8.85 -4.42
C THR A 25 12.25 8.73 -5.29
N VAL A 26 11.32 9.69 -5.21
CA VAL A 26 10.27 9.88 -6.22
C VAL A 26 10.83 10.73 -7.38
N ASP A 27 12.01 10.38 -7.86
CA ASP A 27 12.52 10.91 -9.12
C ASP A 27 12.03 9.99 -10.25
N LYS A 28 10.83 10.34 -10.71
CA LYS A 28 10.36 10.32 -12.10
C LYS A 28 9.83 9.08 -12.80
N GLU A 29 10.19 7.83 -12.54
CA GLU A 29 9.61 6.73 -13.35
C GLU A 29 9.40 5.41 -12.60
N LEU A 30 8.24 5.24 -11.96
CA LEU A 30 7.63 3.94 -11.65
C LEU A 30 6.11 4.08 -11.70
N ASN A 31 5.56 4.06 -12.92
CA ASN A 31 4.19 4.53 -13.22
C ASN A 31 3.06 3.75 -12.51
N ASP A 32 3.19 2.43 -12.35
CA ASP A 32 2.09 1.59 -11.83
C ASP A 32 2.12 1.49 -10.30
N THR A 33 3.28 1.21 -9.72
CA THR A 33 3.49 1.19 -8.26
C THR A 33 3.21 2.56 -7.62
N GLY A 34 3.60 3.66 -8.29
CA GLY A 34 3.33 5.02 -7.81
C GLY A 34 1.83 5.34 -7.76
N ARG A 35 1.07 4.90 -8.78
CA ARG A 35 -0.39 5.08 -8.84
C ARG A 35 -1.11 4.33 -7.72
N ILE A 36 -0.73 3.07 -7.46
CA ILE A 36 -1.35 2.27 -6.38
C ILE A 36 -1.10 2.91 -5.01
N LYS A 37 0.11 3.45 -4.77
CA LYS A 37 0.42 4.18 -3.53
C LYS A 37 -0.42 5.44 -3.37
N GLU A 38 -0.66 6.18 -4.46
CA GLU A 38 -1.56 7.34 -4.46
C GLU A 38 -3.02 6.96 -4.17
N GLU A 39 -3.48 5.81 -4.70
CA GLU A 39 -4.81 5.26 -4.42
C GLU A 39 -4.96 4.84 -2.96
N LEU A 40 -3.94 4.22 -2.36
CA LEU A 40 -3.91 3.88 -0.93
C LEU A 40 -4.02 5.14 -0.05
N MET A 41 -3.28 6.22 -0.38
CA MET A 41 -3.38 7.49 0.35
C MET A 41 -4.79 8.11 0.25
N ARG A 42 -5.41 8.07 -0.93
CA ARG A 42 -6.80 8.55 -1.09
C ARG A 42 -7.79 7.71 -0.29
N LEU A 43 -7.61 6.39 -0.28
CA LEU A 43 -8.49 5.48 0.46
C LEU A 43 -8.41 5.75 1.97
N GLN A 44 -7.21 5.99 2.50
CA GLN A 44 -6.99 6.39 3.89
C GLN A 44 -7.70 7.70 4.21
N LEU A 45 -7.59 8.71 3.35
CA LEU A 45 -8.28 9.99 3.55
C LEU A 45 -9.81 9.84 3.57
N GLN A 46 -10.38 9.03 2.68
CA GLN A 46 -11.83 8.76 2.67
C GLN A 46 -12.29 8.10 3.97
N PHE A 47 -11.49 7.18 4.52
CA PHE A 47 -11.78 6.56 5.81
C PHE A 47 -11.68 7.56 6.96
N GLU A 48 -10.65 8.40 6.98
CA GLU A 48 -10.46 9.45 7.99
C GLU A 48 -11.56 10.53 7.97
N LEU A 49 -12.17 10.75 6.81
CA LEU A 49 -13.31 11.65 6.63
C LEU A 49 -14.68 10.98 6.88
N ASP A 50 -14.69 9.74 7.37
CA ASP A 50 -15.89 8.91 7.56
C ASP A 50 -16.73 8.74 6.26
N GLU A 51 -16.12 8.91 5.07
CA GLU A 51 -16.79 8.75 3.77
C GLU A 51 -16.99 7.26 3.40
N ILE A 52 -16.18 6.38 3.99
CA ILE A 52 -16.26 4.92 3.82
C ILE A 52 -16.18 4.23 5.18
N SER A 53 -16.81 3.07 5.29
CA SER A 53 -16.71 2.24 6.49
C SER A 53 -15.36 1.53 6.59
N GLU A 54 -14.99 1.11 7.81
CA GLU A 54 -13.79 0.30 8.06
C GLU A 54 -13.78 -0.99 7.21
N ALA A 55 -14.91 -1.67 7.09
CA ALA A 55 -15.03 -2.88 6.27
C ALA A 55 -14.76 -2.61 4.77
N GLU A 56 -15.20 -1.46 4.26
CA GLU A 56 -14.92 -1.04 2.89
C GLU A 56 -13.47 -0.62 2.70
N TYR A 57 -12.90 0.08 3.69
CA TYR A 57 -11.48 0.44 3.73
C TYR A 57 -10.62 -0.83 3.64
N THR A 58 -10.78 -1.77 4.57
CA THR A 58 -9.99 -3.00 4.62
C THR A 58 -10.11 -3.83 3.34
N LYS A 59 -11.31 -3.93 2.77
CA LYS A 59 -11.51 -4.66 1.52
C LYS A 59 -10.72 -4.02 0.37
N LYS A 60 -10.87 -2.71 0.18
CA LYS A 60 -10.20 -1.99 -0.91
C LYS A 60 -8.69 -1.91 -0.70
N GLU A 61 -8.24 -1.78 0.54
CA GLU A 61 -6.82 -1.77 0.91
C GLU A 61 -6.16 -3.10 0.54
N SER A 62 -6.78 -4.23 0.90
CA SER A 62 -6.29 -5.57 0.52
C SER A 62 -6.17 -5.72 -0.99
N GLU A 63 -7.17 -5.27 -1.76
CA GLU A 63 -7.15 -5.36 -3.22
C GLU A 63 -6.02 -4.51 -3.84
N LEU A 64 -5.70 -3.35 -3.26
CA LEU A 64 -4.61 -2.49 -3.71
C LEU A 64 -3.24 -3.08 -3.36
N LEU A 65 -3.11 -3.67 -2.17
CA LEU A 65 -1.88 -4.34 -1.74
C LEU A 65 -1.61 -5.61 -2.56
N ASP A 66 -2.63 -6.42 -2.86
CA ASP A 66 -2.48 -7.61 -3.72
C ASP A 66 -1.97 -7.23 -5.13
N ARG A 67 -2.40 -6.08 -5.66
CA ARG A 67 -1.90 -5.56 -6.95
C ARG A 67 -0.45 -5.10 -6.86
N LEU A 68 -0.09 -4.45 -5.75
CA LEU A 68 1.28 -4.03 -5.49
C LEU A 68 2.22 -5.23 -5.44
N ASP A 69 1.82 -6.29 -4.75
CA ASP A 69 2.56 -7.55 -4.65
C ASP A 69 2.67 -8.25 -6.01
N ALA A 70 1.61 -8.25 -6.81
CA ALA A 70 1.65 -8.83 -8.17
C ALA A 70 2.67 -8.10 -9.07
N ILE A 71 2.76 -6.78 -8.98
CA ILE A 71 3.74 -5.97 -9.73
C ILE A 71 5.15 -6.25 -9.22
N ALA A 72 5.36 -6.24 -7.90
CA ALA A 72 6.66 -6.49 -7.29
C ALA A 72 7.22 -7.87 -7.67
N ASN A 73 6.38 -8.90 -7.58
CA ASN A 73 6.75 -10.27 -7.98
C ASN A 73 7.02 -10.39 -9.49
N ALA A 74 6.30 -9.65 -10.33
CA ALA A 74 6.55 -9.65 -11.78
C ALA A 74 7.89 -8.99 -12.12
N GLU A 75 8.26 -7.90 -11.44
CA GLU A 75 9.55 -7.23 -11.60
C GLU A 75 10.72 -8.11 -11.12
N GLU A 76 10.55 -8.87 -10.04
CA GLU A 76 11.57 -9.77 -9.50
C GLU A 76 11.86 -10.94 -10.46
N ASN A 77 10.81 -11.61 -10.96
CA ASN A 77 10.96 -12.70 -11.93
C ASN A 77 11.58 -12.23 -13.25
N ALA A 78 11.26 -11.01 -13.71
CA ALA A 78 11.85 -10.44 -14.92
C ALA A 78 13.36 -10.19 -14.76
N LYS A 79 13.82 -9.73 -13.58
CA LYS A 79 15.24 -9.54 -13.29
C LYS A 79 16.03 -10.84 -13.19
N GLU A 80 15.43 -11.92 -12.71
CA GLU A 80 16.08 -13.24 -12.66
C GLU A 80 16.27 -13.86 -14.05
N MET A 81 15.40 -13.54 -15.01
CA MET A 81 15.49 -14.03 -16.39
C MET A 81 16.51 -13.28 -17.26
N GLU A 82 16.93 -12.08 -16.85
CA GLU A 82 17.96 -11.27 -17.54
C GLU A 82 19.40 -11.52 -17.03
N MET A 83 19.60 -12.38 -16.02
CA MET A 83 20.90 -12.85 -15.51
C MET A 83 21.30 -14.20 -16.10
#